data_AF-A0A0L0D8C0-F1
#
_entry.id   AF-A0A0L0D8C0-F1
#
_cell.length_a   1.000
_cell.length_b   1.000
_cell.length_c   1.000
_cell.angle_alpha   90.00
_cell.angle_beta   90.00
_cell.angle_gamma   90.00
#
_symmetry.space_group_name_H-M   'P 1'
#
loop_
_entity.id
_entity.type
_entity.pdbx_description
1 polymer ?
#
loop_
_entity_poly.entity_id
_entity_poly.type
_entity_poly.pdbx_seq_one_letter_code
_entity_poly.pdbx_strand_id
1 'polypeptide(L)'
;MAVPFYNPLSNTAIVRAPFDHFRMVWAALTLTTELFHRPVAIRVIHSAATLTNCRELIIKWNRALLRARTAGDSGAEDDEDTLNDAQGIDGLDQLVEDGEEDGVDAGDDADDTDV
;
A
#
# COMPACT_ATOMS: atom_id res chain seq x y z
N MET A 1 -1.74 -19.98 -1.81
CA MET A 1 -0.63 -19.24 -1.17
C MET A 1 0.67 -19.70 -1.82
N ALA A 2 1.58 -18.79 -2.18
CA ALA A 2 2.83 -19.14 -2.87
C ALA A 2 3.98 -18.22 -2.43
N VAL A 3 5.22 -18.72 -2.46
CA VAL A 3 6.44 -17.96 -2.13
C VAL A 3 7.24 -17.76 -3.42
N PRO A 4 6.97 -16.68 -4.19
CA PRO A 4 7.65 -16.47 -5.47
C PRO A 4 9.15 -16.15 -5.36
N PHE A 5 9.63 -15.73 -4.18
CA PHE A 5 11.02 -15.33 -4.00
C PHE A 5 11.47 -15.57 -2.57
N TYR A 6 12.64 -16.18 -2.41
CA TYR A 6 13.35 -16.32 -1.16
C TYR A 6 14.85 -16.19 -1.39
N ASN A 7 15.51 -15.31 -0.64
CA ASN A 7 16.96 -15.19 -0.64
C ASN A 7 17.53 -15.65 0.72
N PRO A 8 18.29 -16.75 0.76
CA PRO A 8 18.88 -17.25 2.01
C PRO A 8 20.02 -16.36 2.54
N LEU A 9 20.63 -15.51 1.70
CA LEU A 9 21.74 -14.64 2.13
C LEU A 9 21.24 -13.42 2.90
N SER A 10 20.13 -12.82 2.46
CA SER A 10 19.53 -11.63 3.10
C SER A 10 18.36 -11.97 4.01
N ASN A 11 18.01 -13.26 4.17
CA ASN A 11 16.83 -13.74 4.90
C ASN A 11 15.55 -12.98 4.52
N THR A 12 15.38 -12.68 3.23
CA THR A 12 14.23 -11.91 2.71
C THR A 12 13.36 -12.79 1.84
N ALA A 13 12.05 -12.75 2.05
CA ALA A 13 11.07 -13.52 1.29
C ALA A 13 9.92 -12.64 0.81
N ILE A 14 9.34 -12.97 -0.35
CA ILE A 14 8.07 -12.42 -0.80
C ILE A 14 7.04 -13.54 -0.69
N VAL A 15 5.94 -13.28 0.01
CA VAL A 15 4.84 -14.22 0.22
C VAL A 15 3.58 -13.66 -0.42
N ARG A 16 2.94 -14.44 -1.28
CA ARG A 16 1.61 -14.12 -1.84
C ARG A 16 0.52 -14.72 -0.96
N ALA A 17 -0.27 -13.85 -0.35
CA ALA A 17 -1.46 -14.21 0.41
C ALA A 17 -2.73 -13.73 -0.33
N PRO A 18 -3.85 -14.47 -0.25
CA PRO A 18 -5.15 -13.96 -0.67
C PRO A 18 -5.57 -12.77 0.19
N PHE A 19 -6.35 -11.84 -0.38
CA PHE A 19 -6.85 -10.66 0.33
C PHE A 19 -7.68 -11.01 1.57
N ASP A 20 -8.51 -12.05 1.51
CA ASP A 20 -9.39 -12.39 2.66
C ASP A 20 -8.62 -12.87 3.89
N HIS A 21 -7.40 -13.39 3.70
CA HIS A 21 -6.66 -14.10 4.75
C HIS A 21 -5.25 -13.52 4.99
N PHE A 22 -4.89 -12.36 4.42
CA PHE A 22 -3.54 -11.79 4.60
C PHE A 22 -3.23 -11.47 6.08
N ARG A 23 -4.24 -11.08 6.85
CA ARG A 23 -4.10 -10.78 8.30
C ARG A 23 -3.71 -12.00 9.11
N MET A 24 -4.27 -13.16 8.78
CA MET A 24 -3.93 -14.42 9.44
C MET A 24 -2.50 -14.85 9.12
N VAL A 25 -2.06 -14.67 7.87
CA VAL A 25 -0.67 -14.92 7.47
C VAL A 25 0.30 -13.98 8.19
N TRP A 26 -0.04 -12.68 8.26
CA TRP A 26 0.76 -11.72 9.01
C TRP A 26 0.89 -12.12 10.48
N ALA A 27 -0.24 -12.40 11.15
CA ALA A 27 -0.24 -12.83 12.54
C ALA A 27 0.62 -14.09 12.76
N ALA A 28 0.46 -15.11 11.91
CA ALA A 28 1.25 -16.34 11.98
C ALA A 28 2.76 -16.07 11.85
N LEU A 29 3.17 -15.22 10.91
CA LEU A 29 4.58 -14.84 10.73
C LEU A 29 5.13 -14.07 11.94
N THR A 30 4.38 -13.13 12.49
CA THR A 30 4.83 -12.35 13.66
C THR A 30 4.90 -13.18 14.95
N LEU A 31 4.09 -14.22 15.06
CA LEU A 31 4.08 -15.13 16.21
C LEU A 31 5.09 -16.28 16.07
N THR A 32 5.71 -16.44 14.91
CA THR A 32 6.73 -17.47 14.69
C THR A 32 8.05 -17.02 15.34
N THR A 33 8.38 -17.61 16.49
CA THR A 33 9.61 -17.31 17.26
C THR A 33 10.73 -18.32 17.05
N GLU A 34 10.43 -19.50 16.50
CA GLU A 34 11.40 -20.57 16.25
C GLU A 34 11.16 -21.17 14.86
N LEU A 35 12.23 -21.31 14.08
CA LEU A 35 12.22 -21.97 12.79
C LEU A 35 13.40 -22.94 12.71
N PHE A 36 13.12 -24.23 12.51
CA PHE A 36 14.14 -25.30 12.49
C PHE A 36 15.10 -25.26 13.70
N HIS A 37 14.57 -25.15 14.91
CA HIS A 37 15.36 -25.06 16.14
C HIS A 37 16.27 -23.84 16.26
N ARG A 38 16.01 -22.80 15.47
CA ARG A 38 16.70 -21.51 15.56
C ARG A 38 15.72 -20.42 15.99
N PRO A 39 16.05 -19.61 17.00
CA PRO A 39 15.24 -18.46 17.35
C PRO A 39 15.27 -17.45 16.20
N VAL A 40 14.10 -17.01 15.75
CA VAL A 40 13.94 -16.06 14.64
C VAL A 40 12.95 -14.96 15.01
N ALA A 41 13.19 -13.76 14.47
CA ALA A 41 12.25 -12.65 14.54
C ALA A 41 11.90 -12.23 13.11
N ILE A 42 10.68 -12.53 12.68
CA ILE A 42 10.21 -12.21 11.33
C ILE A 42 9.57 -10.83 11.33
N ARG A 43 10.20 -9.89 10.61
CA ARG A 43 9.60 -8.57 10.34
C ARG A 43 8.82 -8.63 9.03
N VAL A 44 7.52 -8.38 9.12
CA VAL A 44 6.62 -8.36 7.96
C VAL A 44 6.41 -6.93 7.50
N ILE A 45 6.54 -6.71 6.19
CA ILE A 45 6.17 -5.45 5.53
C ILE A 45 4.99 -5.77 4.62
N HIS A 46 3.83 -5.18 4.92
CA HIS A 46 2.65 -5.34 4.09
C HIS A 46 2.73 -4.40 2.88
N SER A 47 2.54 -4.94 1.68
CA SER A 47 2.44 -4.15 0.45
C SER A 47 1.36 -4.75 -0.44
N ALA A 48 0.39 -3.94 -0.82
CA ALA A 48 -0.67 -4.32 -1.76
C ALA A 48 -0.24 -4.11 -3.22
N ALA A 49 1.02 -4.45 -3.54
CA ALA A 49 1.65 -4.09 -4.80
C ALA A 49 2.01 -5.30 -5.65
N THR A 50 2.37 -5.04 -6.90
CA THR A 50 2.84 -6.08 -7.83
C THR A 50 4.21 -6.63 -7.40
N LEU A 51 4.61 -7.77 -7.98
CA LEU A 51 5.91 -8.38 -7.68
C LEU A 51 7.09 -7.44 -7.98
N THR A 52 6.96 -6.60 -9.01
CA THR A 52 7.97 -5.60 -9.38
C THR A 52 8.13 -4.56 -8.27
N ASN A 53 7.01 -3.96 -7.84
CA ASN A 53 7.02 -2.96 -6.78
C ASN A 53 7.52 -3.56 -5.45
N CYS A 54 7.17 -4.81 -5.15
CA CYS A 54 7.69 -5.50 -3.96
C CYS A 54 9.22 -5.64 -3.98
N ARG A 55 9.82 -5.85 -5.16
CA ARG A 55 11.28 -5.94 -5.29
C ARG A 55 11.95 -4.59 -5.07
N GLU A 56 11.38 -3.52 -5.62
CA GLU A 56 11.87 -2.15 -5.40
C GLU A 56 11.79 -1.76 -3.92
N LEU A 57 10.69 -2.10 -3.25
CA LEU A 57 10.55 -1.91 -1.80
C LEU A 57 11.61 -2.66 -1.00
N ILE A 58 11.94 -3.90 -1.38
CA ILE A 58 13.03 -4.66 -0.74
C ILE A 58 14.38 -3.97 -0.94
N ILE A 59 14.66 -3.45 -2.14
CA ILE A 59 15.90 -2.71 -2.42
C ILE A 59 15.95 -1.43 -1.58
N LYS A 60 14.86 -0.64 -1.54
CA LYS A 60 14.76 0.58 -0.74
C LYS A 60 14.97 0.29 0.75
N TRP A 61 14.34 -0.77 1.26
CA TRP A 61 14.50 -1.22 2.64
C TRP A 61 15.93 -1.65 2.97
N ASN A 62 16.56 -2.44 2.10
CA ASN A 62 17.94 -2.87 2.30
C ASN A 62 18.91 -1.69 2.27
N ARG A 63 18.72 -0.72 1.37
CA ARG A 63 19.52 0.52 1.35
C ARG A 63 19.36 1.30 2.65
N ALA A 64 18.13 1.48 3.14
CA ALA A 64 17.87 2.15 4.40
C ALA A 64 18.51 1.42 5.60
N LEU A 65 18.45 0.08 5.61
CA LEU A 65 19.07 -0.73 6.66
C LEU A 65 20.60 -0.64 6.64
N LEU A 66 21.21 -0.66 5.46
CA LEU A 66 22.64 -0.47 5.29
C LEU A 66 23.06 0.93 5.75
N ARG A 67 22.35 1.97 5.31
CA ARG A 67 22.56 3.36 5.76
C ARG A 67 22.46 3.49 7.27
N ALA A 68 21.43 2.92 7.91
CA ALA A 68 21.28 2.96 9.36
C ALA A 68 22.43 2.24 10.09
N ARG A 69 23.01 1.20 9.47
CA ARG A 69 24.14 0.46 10.04
C ARG A 69 25.48 1.17 9.83
N THR A 70 25.66 1.85 8.70
CA THR A 70 26.89 2.60 8.37
C THR A 70 26.90 4.02 8.96
N ALA A 71 25.74 4.65 9.14
CA ALA A 71 25.60 5.97 9.76
C ALA A 71 25.94 5.97 11.26
N GLY A 72 26.03 4.78 11.88
CA GLY A 72 26.67 4.64 13.19
C GLY A 72 28.19 4.83 13.16
N ASP A 73 28.81 4.91 11.98
CA ASP A 73 30.27 4.93 11.78
C ASP A 73 30.77 6.13 10.94
N SER A 74 29.92 6.81 10.15
CA SER A 74 30.31 8.03 9.43
C SER A 74 29.09 8.90 9.06
N GLY A 75 29.30 10.22 9.13
CA GLY A 75 28.28 11.26 9.14
C GLY A 75 27.33 11.29 7.93
N ALA A 76 26.15 11.84 8.20
CA ALA A 76 25.06 12.07 7.27
C ALA A 76 25.49 12.94 6.08
N GLU A 77 25.28 12.43 4.88
CA GLU A 77 25.06 13.26 3.69
C GLU A 77 23.70 12.88 3.11
N ASP A 78 22.95 13.94 2.82
CA ASP A 78 21.54 13.98 2.47
C ASP A 78 21.27 13.36 1.10
N ASP A 79 20.19 12.58 1.01
CA ASP A 79 19.48 12.34 -0.25
C ASP A 79 17.97 12.42 0.04
N GLU A 80 17.38 13.52 -0.42
CA GLU A 80 15.94 13.65 -0.68
C GLU A 80 15.44 12.43 -1.48
N ASP A 81 14.80 11.49 -0.80
CA ASP A 81 13.84 10.58 -1.45
C ASP A 81 12.69 10.20 -0.49
N THR A 82 12.42 11.15 0.42
CA THR A 82 11.24 11.16 1.26
C THR A 82 10.07 11.77 0.47
N LEU A 83 9.09 10.90 0.21
CA LEU A 83 7.66 11.24 0.23
C LEU A 83 7.06 11.85 -1.04
N ASN A 84 7.14 11.17 -2.20
CA ASN A 84 6.20 11.47 -3.29
C ASN A 84 5.37 10.27 -3.83
N ASP A 85 5.37 9.11 -3.18
CA ASP A 85 4.51 7.98 -3.59
C ASP A 85 3.28 7.76 -2.69
N ALA A 86 2.90 8.76 -1.90
CA ALA A 86 1.70 8.71 -1.05
C ALA A 86 0.50 9.52 -1.58
N GLN A 87 0.56 10.06 -2.80
CA GLN A 87 -0.58 10.72 -3.45
C GLN A 87 -0.80 10.13 -4.85
N GLY A 88 -1.64 9.10 -4.93
CA GLY A 88 -2.01 8.50 -6.22
C GLY A 88 -3.03 7.36 -6.19
N ILE A 89 -3.73 7.13 -5.07
CA ILE A 89 -4.85 6.18 -4.99
C ILE A 89 -6.03 6.80 -4.23
N ASP A 90 -6.51 7.95 -4.67
CA ASP A 90 -7.72 8.59 -4.13
C ASP A 90 -8.65 8.97 -5.29
N GLY A 91 -9.13 7.95 -6.00
CA GLY A 91 -9.93 8.11 -7.22
C GLY A 91 -10.93 6.98 -7.47
N LEU A 92 -11.38 6.30 -6.41
CA LEU A 92 -12.42 5.28 -6.53
C LEU A 92 -13.41 5.35 -5.36
N ASP A 93 -14.05 6.50 -5.19
CA ASP A 93 -15.28 6.61 -4.39
C ASP A 93 -16.16 7.81 -4.80
N GLN A 94 -16.68 7.79 -6.03
CA GLN A 94 -17.78 8.67 -6.46
C GLN A 94 -18.76 7.89 -7.35
N LEU A 95 -19.45 6.93 -6.73
CA LEU A 95 -20.78 6.50 -7.13
C LEU A 95 -21.64 6.42 -5.86
N VAL A 96 -22.02 7.59 -5.35
CA VAL A 96 -23.23 7.72 -4.53
C VAL A 96 -24.20 8.53 -5.37
N GLU A 97 -25.18 7.81 -5.91
CA GLU A 97 -26.44 8.37 -6.37
C GLU A 97 -27.14 8.94 -5.14
N ASP A 98 -27.35 10.25 -5.09
CA ASP A 98 -28.42 10.83 -4.29
C ASP A 98 -29.25 11.72 -5.22
N GLY A 99 -30.48 11.25 -5.47
CA GLY A 99 -31.52 12.03 -6.10
C GLY A 99 -32.04 13.07 -5.12
N GLU A 100 -32.27 14.28 -5.62
CA GLU A 100 -33.07 15.29 -4.94
C GLU A 100 -34.08 15.85 -5.95
N GLU A 101 -35.33 15.42 -5.77
CA GLU A 101 -36.52 16.06 -6.34
C GLU A 101 -36.88 17.23 -5.41
N ASP A 102 -36.98 18.45 -5.93
CA ASP A 102 -38.20 19.28 -5.89
C ASP A 102 -37.88 20.73 -6.27
N GLY A 103 -38.71 21.29 -7.15
CA GLY A 103 -38.59 22.67 -7.61
C GLY A 103 -39.80 23.07 -8.42
N VAL A 104 -40.94 23.22 -7.75
CA VAL A 104 -42.14 23.88 -8.24
C VAL A 104 -41.79 25.29 -8.72
N ASP A 105 -42.08 25.60 -9.99
CA ASP A 105 -42.44 26.97 -10.35
C ASP A 105 -43.69 26.93 -11.24
N ALA A 106 -44.76 27.46 -10.69
CA ALA A 106 -46.05 27.63 -11.34
C ALA A 106 -46.21 29.12 -11.63
N GLY A 107 -46.35 29.45 -12.91
CA GLY A 107 -46.86 30.74 -13.38
C GLY A 107 -45.91 31.46 -14.32
N ASP A 108 -46.32 31.64 -15.58
CA ASP A 108 -46.99 32.89 -15.95
C ASP A 108 -47.63 32.73 -17.34
N ASP A 109 -48.88 33.17 -17.44
CA ASP A 109 -49.63 33.32 -18.67
C ASP A 109 -49.06 34.51 -19.47
N ALA A 110 -48.77 34.31 -20.76
CA ALA A 110 -48.73 35.42 -21.71
C ALA A 110 -49.13 34.95 -23.12
N ASP A 111 -50.37 35.34 -23.44
CA ASP A 111 -51.06 35.59 -24.70
C ASP A 111 -50.22 36.05 -25.92
N ASP A 112 -50.85 35.99 -27.10
CA ASP A 112 -50.52 36.65 -28.40
C ASP A 112 -49.37 36.05 -29.25
N THR A 113 -49.47 35.73 -30.55
CA THR A 113 -50.29 36.21 -31.68
C THR A 113 -50.16 35.27 -32.91
N ASP A 114 -51.16 35.32 -33.80
CA ASP A 114 -51.21 34.81 -35.19
C ASP A 114 -49.94 35.07 -36.06
N VAL A 115 -49.55 34.09 -36.90
CA VAL A 115 -49.46 34.13 -38.40
C VAL A 115 -49.38 32.71 -38.95
#